data_AF-A0A6G0VJM2-F1
#
_entry.id   AF-A0A6G0VJM2-F1
#
_cell.length_a   1.000
_cell.length_b   1.000
_cell.length_c   1.000
_cell.angle_alpha   90.00
_cell.angle_beta   90.00
_cell.angle_gamma   90.00
#
_symmetry.space_group_name_H-M   'P 1'
#
loop_
_entity.id
_entity.type
_entity.pdbx_description
1 polymer ?
#
loop_
_entity_poly.entity_id
_entity_poly.type
_entity_poly.pdbx_seq_one_letter_code
_entity_poly.pdbx_strand_id
1 'polypeptide(L)' 'MENNIKNIKTLQIGSGLKKEIKPLKNYDIMSFGKNIKNFRGCFMKDELPKIPWKNECGILNLNNSNQPGSHW' A
#
# COMPACT_ATOMS: atom_id res chain seq x y z
N MET A 1 -24.48 17.53 0.26
CA MET A 1 -24.25 16.06 0.25
C MET A 1 -23.65 15.71 -1.09
N GLU A 2 -22.32 15.75 -1.19
CA GLU A 2 -21.63 15.42 -2.45
C GLU A 2 -21.31 13.92 -2.47
N ASN A 3 -21.87 13.24 -3.47
CA ASN A 3 -21.63 11.83 -3.73
C ASN A 3 -20.22 11.66 -4.30
N ASN A 4 -19.29 11.22 -3.45
CA ASN A 4 -17.93 10.90 -3.84
C ASN A 4 -17.91 9.51 -4.50
N ILE A 5 -18.14 9.47 -5.81
CA ILE A 5 -18.12 8.23 -6.61
C ILE A 5 -16.67 7.75 -6.70
N LYS A 6 -16.33 6.77 -5.85
CA LYS A 6 -15.04 6.07 -5.91
C LYS A 6 -14.91 5.41 -7.29
N ASN A 7 -13.92 5.85 -8.06
CA ASN A 7 -13.48 5.23 -9.32
C ASN A 7 -12.94 3.81 -9.06
N ILE A 8 -13.84 2.82 -8.97
CA ILE A 8 -13.47 1.41 -8.94
C ILE A 8 -13.33 0.95 -10.39
N LYS A 9 -12.09 0.79 -10.87
CA LYS A 9 -11.84 0.18 -12.17
C LYS A 9 -12.17 -1.31 -12.09
N THR A 10 -13.36 -1.70 -12.54
CA THR A 10 -13.71 -3.09 -12.79
C THR A 10 -12.90 -3.63 -13.96
N LEU A 11 -11.93 -4.51 -13.69
CA LEU A 11 -11.26 -5.31 -14.73
C LEU A 11 -12.19 -6.48 -15.09
N GLN A 12 -12.67 -6.52 -16.33
CA GLN A 12 -13.48 -7.63 -16.83
C GLN A 12 -12.55 -8.76 -17.29
N ILE A 13 -12.41 -9.79 -16.46
CA ILE A 13 -11.62 -10.99 -16.77
C ILE A 13 -12.60 -12.14 -17.02
N GLY A 14 -13.02 -12.32 -18.29
CA GLY A 14 -13.91 -13.41 -18.70
C GLY A 14 -15.35 -13.33 -18.16
N SER A 15 -16.20 -14.25 -18.59
CA SER A 15 -17.64 -14.33 -18.27
C SER A 15 -17.96 -14.77 -16.81
N GLY A 16 -17.00 -14.69 -15.89
CA GLY A 16 -17.09 -15.24 -14.53
C GLY A 16 -16.84 -14.20 -13.44
N LEU A 17 -17.67 -14.25 -12.39
CA LEU A 17 -17.53 -13.61 -11.06
C LEU A 17 -16.83 -12.24 -11.01
N LYS A 18 -17.63 -11.17 -10.88
CA LYS A 18 -17.16 -9.84 -10.48
C LYS A 18 -16.63 -9.89 -9.04
N LYS A 19 -15.34 -10.18 -8.87
CA LYS A 19 -14.68 -10.04 -7.57
C LYS A 19 -14.27 -8.57 -7.41
N GLU A 20 -14.78 -7.91 -6.38
CA GLU A 20 -14.28 -6.59 -5.99
C GLU A 20 -12.81 -6.73 -5.57
N ILE A 21 -11.91 -6.17 -6.38
CA ILE A 21 -10.49 -6.07 -6.04
C ILE A 21 -10.35 -4.85 -5.13
N LYS A 22 -10.15 -5.09 -3.84
CA LYS A 22 -9.82 -4.02 -2.89
C LYS A 22 -8.33 -3.69 -3.05
N PRO A 23 -7.97 -2.40 -3.17
CA PRO A 23 -6.57 -2.00 -3.23
C PRO A 23 -5.87 -2.34 -1.91
N LEU A 24 -4.62 -2.80 -2.00
CA LEU A 24 -3.78 -3.12 -0.85
C LEU A 24 -3.33 -1.83 -0.17
N LYS A 25 -3.68 -1.66 1.10
CA LYS A 25 -3.33 -0.48 1.87
C LYS A 25 -2.14 -0.75 2.79
N ASN A 26 -1.53 0.33 3.26
CA ASN A 26 -0.41 0.27 4.21
C ASN A 26 -0.73 -0.59 5.44
N TYR A 27 -1.92 -0.46 6.04
CA TYR A 27 -2.30 -1.25 7.20
C TYR A 27 -2.44 -2.76 6.91
N ASP A 28 -2.82 -3.13 5.68
CA ASP A 28 -2.88 -4.53 5.27
C ASP A 28 -1.46 -5.11 5.21
N ILE A 29 -0.55 -4.39 4.54
CA ILE A 29 0.87 -4.75 4.43
C ILE A 29 1.51 -4.85 5.81
N MET A 30 1.28 -3.85 6.68
CA MET A 30 1.79 -3.85 8.05
C MET A 30 1.28 -5.07 8.83
N SER A 31 0.03 -5.48 8.63
CA SER A 31 -0.53 -6.67 9.28
C SER A 31 0.17 -7.95 8.81
N PHE A 32 0.42 -8.10 7.49
CA PHE A 32 1.14 -9.25 6.94
C PHE A 32 2.62 -9.27 7.35
N GLY A 33 3.25 -8.10 7.44
CA GLY A 33 4.67 -7.96 7.76
C GLY A 33 5.05 -8.22 9.22
N LYS A 34 4.08 -8.34 10.15
CA LYS A 34 4.32 -8.52 11.59
C LYS A 34 5.29 -9.66 11.94
N ASN A 35 5.28 -10.73 11.15
CA ASN A 35 6.10 -11.92 11.39
C ASN A 35 7.42 -11.93 10.60
N ILE A 36 7.69 -10.90 9.80
CA ILE A 36 8.92 -10.78 9.04
C ILE A 36 10.00 -10.18 9.96
N LYS A 37 11.08 -10.92 10.17
CA LYS A 37 12.21 -10.48 11.00
C LYS A 37 12.77 -9.17 10.46
N ASN A 38 12.96 -8.20 11.35
CA ASN A 38 13.48 -6.86 11.05
C ASN A 38 12.59 -6.01 10.13
N PHE A 39 11.31 -6.34 9.99
CA PHE A 39 10.38 -5.51 9.24
C PHE A 39 10.10 -4.20 9.96
N ARG A 40 10.56 -3.11 9.36
CA ARG A 40 10.48 -1.75 9.88
C ARG A 40 9.13 -1.10 9.61
N GLY A 41 8.53 -1.40 8.47
CA GLY A 41 7.21 -0.95 8.09
C GLY A 41 7.10 -0.51 6.64
N CYS A 42 6.04 0.24 6.35
CA CYS A 42 5.77 0.87 5.06
C CYS A 42 6.04 2.38 5.15
N PHE A 43 6.77 2.93 4.17
CA PHE A 43 7.15 4.33 4.14
C PHE A 43 6.74 4.98 2.83
N MET A 44 6.37 6.26 2.88
CA MET A 44 6.36 7.11 1.71
C MET A 44 7.79 7.63 1.45
N LYS A 45 8.07 8.04 0.22
CA LYS A 45 9.44 8.45 -0.21
C LYS A 45 10.06 9.53 0.69
N ASP A 46 9.25 10.48 1.12
CA ASP A 46 9.61 11.62 1.97
C ASP A 46 9.50 11.33 3.48
N GLU A 47 9.01 10.15 3.86
CA GLU A 47 8.83 9.73 5.27
C GLU A 47 9.82 8.64 5.70
N LEU A 48 10.78 8.29 4.83
CA LEU A 48 11.85 7.36 5.15
C LEU A 48 12.65 7.85 6.38
N PRO A 49 12.90 6.97 7.37
CA PRO A 49 13.74 7.30 8.52
C PRO A 49 15.16 7.69 8.07
N LYS A 50 15.73 8.71 8.71
CA LYS A 50 17.10 9.18 8.38
C LYS A 50 18.19 8.20 8.78
N ILE A 51 17.91 7.31 9.73
CA ILE A 51 18.86 6.34 10.28
C ILE A 51 18.25 4.94 10.12
N PRO A 52 18.87 4.05 9.32
CA PRO A 52 18.39 2.69 9.17
C PRO A 52 18.81 1.83 10.37
N TRP A 53 18.08 0.74 10.62
CA TRP A 53 18.58 -0.32 11.50
C TRP A 53 19.76 -1.07 10.87
N LYS A 54 20.55 -1.77 11.70
CA LYS A 54 21.69 -2.58 11.25
C LYS A 54 21.29 -3.64 10.21
N ASN A 55 20.15 -4.28 10.42
CA ASN A 55 19.50 -5.17 9.47
C ASN A 55 18.05 -4.72 9.42
N GLU A 56 17.59 -4.27 8.26
CA GLU A 56 16.25 -3.70 8.09
C GLU A 56 15.62 -4.24 6.81
N CYS A 57 14.31 -4.48 6.86
CA CYS A 57 13.51 -4.56 5.65
C CYS A 57 12.27 -3.69 5.81
N GLY A 58 11.79 -3.13 4.71
CA GLY A 58 10.63 -2.26 4.68
C GLY A 58 10.08 -2.20 3.27
N ILE A 59 8.90 -1.63 3.14
CA ILE A 59 8.26 -1.42 1.84
C ILE A 59 8.20 0.09 1.60
N LEU A 60 8.53 0.52 0.38
CA LEU A 60 8.64 1.92 0.04
C LEU A 60 7.67 2.28 -1.07
N ASN A 61 6.77 3.21 -0.77
CA ASN A 61 6.01 3.86 -1.81
C ASN A 61 6.87 4.91 -2.52
N LEU A 62 6.90 4.90 -3.85
CA LEU A 62 7.66 5.88 -4.62
C LEU A 62 7.02 7.28 -4.66
N ASN A 63 5.77 7.38 -4.20
CA ASN A 63 5.08 8.64 -4.00
C ASN A 63 5.51 9.36 -2.71
N ASN A 64 5.27 10.67 -2.68
CA ASN A 64 5.37 11.46 -1.44
C ASN A 64 4.09 11.30 -0.59
N SER A 65 4.20 11.58 0.70
CA SER A 65 3.12 11.55 1.71
C SER A 65 1.88 12.36 1.34
N ASN A 66 2.05 13.42 0.55
CA ASN A 66 0.95 14.25 0.05
C ASN A 66 0.23 13.69 -1.18
N GLN A 67 0.59 12.49 -1.63
CA GLN A 67 -0.02 11.79 -2.76
C GLN A 67 -0.74 10.52 -2.28
N PRO A 68 -1.77 10.04 -3.00
CA PRO A 68 -2.60 8.90 -2.55
C PRO A 68 -1.89 7.54 -2.53
N GLY A 69 -0.63 7.46 -2.96
CA GLY A 69 0.13 6.21 -3.11
C GLY A 69 -0.34 5.40 -4.33
N SER A 70 0.61 4.91 -5.14
CA SER A 70 0.29 4.21 -6.40
C SER A 70 1.11 2.95 -6.65
N HIS A 71 2.35 2.91 -6.17
CA HIS A 71 3.27 1.79 -6.35
C HIS A 71 3.98 1.52 -5.04
N TRP A 72 4.11 0.24 -4.68
CA TRP A 72 4.82 -0.26 -3.50
C TRP A 72 6.05 -1.05 -3.92
#